data_AF-A0A835Y3P1-F1
#
_entry.id   AF-A0A835Y3P1-F1
#
_cell.length_a   1.000
_cell.length_b   1.000
_cell.length_c   1.000
_cell.angle_alpha   90.00
_cell.angle_beta   90.00
_cell.angle_gamma   90.00
#
_symmetry.space_group_name_H-M   'P 1'
#
loop_
_entity.id
_entity.type
_entity.pdbx_description
1 polymer ?
#
loop_
_entity_poly.entity_id
_entity_poly.type
_entity_poly.pdbx_seq_one_letter_code
_entity_poly.pdbx_strand_id
1 'polypeptide(L)'
;MDMIKLTTAWGVDMDVLFVQNEAWWYQWDKAAAQVKALVKPLIHSAHSVTASGARERGVSEAHTRFVKEQPGTANQAVRLFKAWVKCGLAERGLLRSSKLPSVALELIVLNAFVEESCESSGGFSRSLLLRTFLRALDTASRLDEPGGGPVVMLDAGALGYRREEGERFRACWGAEGPFIIHPIDPTCNVARALNNGRQDWDWSTLAREARELRHCIRNRSLRELLLDSTLGRGLNPYFANELLSQGIATGVMWAVVVVVVVALMRAFETHAATL
;
A
#
# COMPACT_ATOMS: atom_id res chain seq x y z
N MET A 1 14.73 8.36 20.32
CA MET A 1 14.40 6.98 19.90
C MET A 1 15.68 6.40 19.36
N ASP A 2 16.13 5.30 19.95
CA ASP A 2 17.44 4.74 19.62
C ASP A 2 17.32 3.87 18.36
N MET A 3 18.14 4.20 17.38
CA MET A 3 18.29 3.43 16.15
C MET A 3 19.34 2.36 16.39
N ILE A 4 19.03 1.12 16.05
CA ILE A 4 19.98 0.01 16.17
C ILE A 4 20.53 -0.26 14.77
N LYS A 5 21.84 -0.06 14.59
CA LYS A 5 22.54 -0.50 13.39
C LYS A 5 22.71 -2.02 13.40
N LEU A 6 22.21 -2.69 12.37
CA LEU A 6 22.25 -4.14 12.22
C LEU A 6 23.00 -4.51 10.95
N THR A 7 24.22 -5.02 11.08
CA THR A 7 24.93 -5.57 9.94
C THR A 7 24.40 -6.97 9.64
N THR A 8 23.80 -7.14 8.46
CA THR A 8 23.35 -8.44 7.95
C THR A 8 24.53 -9.35 7.59
N ALA A 9 24.28 -10.64 7.31
CA ALA A 9 25.32 -11.59 6.90
C ALA A 9 26.05 -11.21 5.59
N TRP A 10 25.52 -10.24 4.82
CA TRP A 10 26.13 -9.74 3.59
C TRP A 10 26.82 -8.39 3.75
N GLY A 11 27.06 -7.94 4.99
CA GLY A 11 27.75 -6.67 5.26
C GLY A 11 26.91 -5.43 4.95
N VAL A 12 25.59 -5.59 4.77
CA VAL A 12 24.67 -4.45 4.63
C VAL A 12 24.20 -4.05 6.01
N ASP A 13 24.49 -2.80 6.39
CA ASP A 13 23.93 -2.17 7.57
C ASP A 13 22.43 -1.88 7.34
N MET A 14 21.60 -2.37 8.24
CA MET A 14 20.19 -2.05 8.34
C MET A 14 19.98 -1.23 9.60
N ASP A 15 19.42 -0.03 9.47
CA ASP A 15 18.97 0.71 10.63
C ASP A 15 17.57 0.21 11.01
N VAL A 16 17.45 -0.42 12.17
CA VAL A 16 16.17 -0.90 12.68
C VAL A 16 15.80 -0.08 13.90
N LEU A 17 14.58 0.46 13.85
CA LEU A 17 14.02 1.19 14.97
C LEU A 17 13.81 0.23 16.15
N PHE A 18 14.28 0.63 17.33
CA PHE A 18 14.05 -0.14 18.55
C PHE A 18 12.55 -0.11 18.92
N VAL A 19 11.93 -1.29 19.08
CA VAL A 19 10.51 -1.44 19.40
C VAL A 19 10.38 -2.24 20.70
N GLN A 20 10.04 -1.52 21.78
CA GLN A 20 10.02 -2.05 23.16
C GLN A 20 9.13 -3.30 23.37
N ASN A 21 8.17 -3.54 22.48
CA ASN A 21 7.16 -4.60 22.62
C ASN A 21 7.64 -6.00 22.19
N GLU A 22 8.74 -6.15 21.45
CA GLU A 22 9.22 -7.46 20.97
C GLU A 22 10.23 -8.15 21.93
N ALA A 23 10.58 -7.50 23.04
CA ALA A 23 11.50 -8.04 24.04
C ALA A 23 10.97 -7.93 25.47
N TRP A 24 9.65 -7.90 25.65
CA TRP A 24 9.02 -7.77 26.97
C TRP A 24 9.43 -8.88 27.95
N TRP A 25 9.84 -10.05 27.44
CA TRP A 25 10.35 -11.19 28.22
C TRP A 25 11.85 -11.10 28.57
N TYR A 26 12.61 -10.14 28.05
CA TYR A 26 14.06 -10.01 28.29
C TYR A 26 14.34 -8.73 29.08
N GLN A 27 14.79 -8.88 30.32
CA GLN A 27 14.86 -7.76 31.26
C GLN A 27 16.11 -6.89 31.10
N TRP A 28 17.22 -7.42 30.56
CA TRP A 28 18.55 -6.79 30.69
C TRP A 28 19.13 -6.22 29.38
N ASP A 29 18.64 -6.63 28.21
CA ASP A 29 18.96 -5.98 26.93
C ASP A 29 17.87 -6.26 25.88
N LYS A 30 16.84 -5.41 25.90
CA LYS A 30 15.69 -5.52 25.00
C LYS A 30 16.10 -5.30 23.54
N ALA A 31 17.10 -4.45 23.31
CA ALA A 31 17.62 -4.16 21.98
C ALA A 31 18.26 -5.43 21.40
N ALA A 32 19.22 -6.04 22.11
CA ALA A 32 19.87 -7.27 21.67
C ALA A 32 18.89 -8.46 21.51
N ALA A 33 17.84 -8.55 22.34
CA ALA A 33 16.80 -9.56 22.19
C ALA A 33 15.96 -9.38 20.91
N GLN A 34 15.58 -8.14 20.59
CA GLN A 34 14.90 -7.80 19.34
C GLN A 34 15.83 -8.05 18.13
N VAL A 35 17.11 -7.67 18.21
CA VAL A 35 18.12 -7.99 17.19
C VAL A 35 18.19 -9.50 16.96
N LYS A 36 18.28 -10.30 18.02
CA LYS A 36 18.37 -11.76 17.91
C LYS A 36 17.11 -12.38 17.30
N ALA A 37 15.92 -11.82 17.57
CA ALA A 37 14.66 -12.31 17.01
C ALA A 37 14.46 -11.91 15.54
N LEU A 38 14.84 -10.69 15.17
CA LEU A 38 14.64 -10.14 13.82
C LEU A 38 15.75 -10.52 12.84
N VAL A 39 17.01 -10.58 13.29
CA VAL A 39 18.21 -10.67 12.44
C VAL A 39 18.80 -12.08 12.38
N LYS A 40 18.74 -12.87 13.46
CA LYS A 40 19.35 -14.21 13.45
C LYS A 40 18.84 -15.11 12.31
N PRO A 41 17.54 -15.10 11.94
CA PRO A 41 17.06 -15.83 10.76
C PRO A 41 17.63 -15.32 9.43
N LEU A 42 17.84 -14.01 9.32
CA LEU A 42 18.42 -13.34 8.13
C LEU A 42 19.90 -13.68 7.93
N ILE A 43 20.63 -13.89 9.03
CA ILE A 43 22.07 -14.21 9.01
C ILE A 43 22.34 -15.65 8.57
N HIS A 44 21.51 -16.61 8.98
CA HIS A 44 21.85 -18.04 8.85
C HIS A 44 21.35 -18.65 7.54
N SER A 45 20.21 -18.19 7.01
CA SER A 45 19.62 -18.74 5.77
C SER A 45 18.66 -17.74 5.13
N ALA A 46 19.16 -16.69 4.48
CA ALA A 46 18.32 -15.67 3.87
C ALA A 46 17.30 -16.19 2.83
N HIS A 47 17.58 -17.35 2.23
CA HIS A 47 16.69 -18.05 1.28
C HIS A 47 15.55 -18.82 1.97
N SER A 48 15.66 -19.10 3.28
CA SER A 48 14.62 -19.76 4.08
C SER A 48 13.79 -18.77 4.88
N VAL A 49 14.01 -17.48 4.69
CA VAL A 49 13.35 -16.43 5.46
C VAL A 49 11.97 -16.17 4.87
N THR A 50 10.97 -16.83 5.46
CA THR A 50 9.56 -16.62 5.13
C THR A 50 9.02 -15.43 5.91
N ALA A 51 7.95 -14.80 5.42
CA ALA A 51 7.24 -13.74 6.15
C ALA A 51 6.91 -14.24 7.58
N SER A 52 7.34 -13.47 8.60
CA SER A 52 7.21 -13.82 10.01
C SER A 52 6.38 -12.77 10.72
N GLY A 53 5.31 -13.21 11.39
CA GLY A 53 4.44 -12.29 12.15
C GLY A 53 5.17 -11.57 13.29
N ALA A 54 6.28 -12.12 13.80
CA ALA A 54 7.14 -11.42 14.77
C ALA A 54 7.93 -10.28 14.11
N ARG A 55 8.42 -10.49 12.88
CA ARG A 55 9.10 -9.41 12.13
C ARG A 55 8.13 -8.30 11.75
N GLU A 56 6.93 -8.64 11.28
CA GLU A 56 5.88 -7.67 10.94
C GLU A 56 5.52 -6.79 12.16
N ARG A 57 5.37 -7.38 13.35
CA ARG A 57 5.15 -6.61 14.59
C ARG A 57 6.36 -5.77 14.99
N GLY A 58 7.57 -6.31 14.85
CA GLY A 58 8.81 -5.60 15.17
C GLY A 58 9.07 -4.37 14.31
N VAL A 59 8.48 -4.27 13.12
CA VAL A 59 8.60 -3.09 12.24
C VAL A 59 7.35 -2.20 12.23
N SER A 60 6.30 -2.57 12.98
CA SER A 60 4.99 -1.92 12.92
C SER A 60 5.00 -0.45 13.34
N GLU A 61 5.81 -0.08 14.34
CA GLU A 61 5.93 1.31 14.82
C GLU A 61 6.63 2.19 13.77
N ALA A 62 7.75 1.73 13.22
CA ALA A 62 8.47 2.42 12.15
C ALA A 62 7.60 2.55 10.89
N HIS A 63 6.87 1.50 10.52
CA HIS A 63 5.89 1.55 9.42
C HIS A 63 4.79 2.58 9.69
N THR A 64 4.21 2.56 10.89
CA THR A 64 3.16 3.52 11.28
C THR A 64 3.68 4.96 11.19
N ARG A 65 4.92 5.20 11.61
CA ARG A 65 5.56 6.51 11.50
C ARG A 65 5.79 6.90 10.04
N PHE A 66 6.36 6.01 9.24
CA PHE A 66 6.59 6.21 7.80
C PHE A 66 5.29 6.61 7.07
N VAL A 67 4.18 5.93 7.37
CA VAL A 67 2.84 6.24 6.82
C VAL A 67 2.33 7.60 7.29
N LYS A 68 2.47 7.92 8.59
CA LYS A 68 2.00 9.19 9.16
C LYS A 68 2.73 10.40 8.59
N GLU A 69 4.00 10.25 8.21
CA GLU A 69 4.82 11.29 7.61
C GLU A 69 4.50 11.53 6.12
N GLN A 70 3.68 10.67 5.49
CA GLN A 70 3.26 10.86 4.10
C GLN A 70 2.30 12.05 3.93
N PRO A 71 2.36 12.76 2.79
CA PRO A 71 1.45 13.86 2.51
C PRO A 71 -0.02 13.46 2.63
N GLY A 72 -0.86 14.39 3.10
CA GLY A 72 -2.30 14.16 3.27
C GLY A 72 -2.99 13.65 2.00
N THR A 73 -2.55 14.11 0.82
CA THR A 73 -3.04 13.64 -0.49
C THR A 73 -2.75 12.16 -0.73
N ALA A 74 -1.55 11.67 -0.37
CA ALA A 74 -1.20 10.26 -0.49
C ALA A 74 -2.10 9.40 0.41
N ASN A 75 -2.30 9.85 1.67
CA ASN A 75 -3.20 9.19 2.62
C ASN A 75 -4.67 9.18 2.15
N GLN A 76 -5.13 10.23 1.46
CA GLN A 76 -6.46 10.25 0.83
C GLN A 76 -6.57 9.24 -0.32
N ALA A 77 -5.54 9.14 -1.17
CA ALA A 77 -5.49 8.14 -2.24
C ALA A 77 -5.49 6.71 -1.69
N VAL A 78 -4.73 6.44 -0.61
CA VAL A 78 -4.73 5.16 0.10
C VAL A 78 -6.13 4.80 0.58
N ARG A 79 -6.84 5.74 1.20
CA ARG A 79 -8.22 5.53 1.67
C ARG A 79 -9.17 5.20 0.52
N LEU A 80 -9.10 5.94 -0.57
CA LEU A 80 -9.92 5.73 -1.76
C LEU A 80 -9.68 4.33 -2.36
N PHE A 81 -8.42 3.96 -2.55
CA PHE A 81 -8.04 2.65 -3.07
C PHE A 81 -8.48 1.51 -2.16
N LYS A 82 -8.28 1.66 -0.83
CA LYS A 82 -8.76 0.67 0.15
C LYS A 82 -10.28 0.58 0.16
N ALA A 83 -11.01 1.69 0.06
CA ALA A 83 -12.48 1.66 -0.02
C ALA A 83 -12.96 0.91 -1.27
N TRP A 84 -12.35 1.18 -2.43
CA TRP A 84 -12.63 0.43 -3.65
C TRP A 84 -12.38 -1.08 -3.48
N VAL A 85 -11.22 -1.48 -2.97
CA VAL A 85 -10.87 -2.90 -2.82
C VAL A 85 -11.68 -3.60 -1.70
N LYS A 86 -11.81 -2.96 -0.54
CA LYS A 86 -12.38 -3.58 0.67
C LYS A 86 -13.91 -3.53 0.70
N CYS A 87 -14.52 -2.53 0.07
CA CYS A 87 -15.96 -2.37 0.01
C CYS A 87 -16.47 -2.69 -1.39
N GLY A 88 -15.94 -2.03 -2.42
CA GLY A 88 -16.42 -2.14 -3.79
C GLY A 88 -16.27 -3.54 -4.41
N LEU A 89 -15.06 -4.10 -4.38
CA LEU A 89 -14.81 -5.45 -4.89
C LEU A 89 -15.45 -6.52 -4.02
N ALA A 90 -15.57 -6.27 -2.71
CA ALA A 90 -16.16 -7.20 -1.77
C ALA A 90 -17.69 -7.29 -1.87
N GLU A 91 -18.38 -6.17 -2.07
CA GLU A 91 -19.83 -6.14 -2.28
C GLU A 91 -20.24 -6.94 -3.52
N ARG A 92 -19.40 -6.95 -4.56
CA ARG A 92 -19.62 -7.78 -5.76
C ARG A 92 -19.21 -9.25 -5.59
N GLY A 93 -18.70 -9.65 -4.44
CA GLY A 93 -18.18 -10.99 -4.20
C GLY A 93 -16.93 -11.34 -5.02
N LEU A 94 -16.26 -10.33 -5.61
CA LEU A 94 -15.09 -10.52 -6.47
C LEU A 94 -13.85 -10.79 -5.63
N LEU A 95 -13.73 -10.11 -4.50
CA LEU A 95 -12.70 -10.40 -3.50
C LEU A 95 -13.39 -10.64 -2.15
N ARG A 96 -13.00 -11.70 -1.43
CA ARG A 96 -13.34 -11.74 0.00
C ARG A 96 -12.54 -10.62 0.66
N SER A 97 -13.20 -9.57 1.16
CA SER A 97 -12.60 -8.34 1.70
C SER A 97 -11.45 -8.57 2.70
N SER A 98 -11.44 -9.71 3.38
CA SER A 98 -10.41 -10.13 4.34
C SER A 98 -9.14 -10.72 3.72
N LYS A 99 -9.07 -10.94 2.40
CA LYS A 99 -7.93 -11.60 1.75
C LYS A 99 -6.75 -10.66 1.55
N LEU A 100 -6.87 -9.56 0.81
CA LEU A 100 -5.66 -8.77 0.49
C LEU A 100 -5.08 -8.01 1.72
N PRO A 101 -3.75 -8.02 1.96
CA PRO A 101 -3.15 -7.28 3.06
C PRO A 101 -3.33 -5.77 2.94
N SER A 102 -3.82 -5.12 4.01
CA SER A 102 -4.01 -3.66 4.02
C SER A 102 -2.71 -2.89 3.78
N VAL A 103 -1.59 -3.39 4.29
CA VAL A 103 -0.25 -2.83 4.07
C VAL A 103 0.11 -2.87 2.59
N ALA A 104 -0.13 -3.98 1.89
CA ALA A 104 0.18 -4.09 0.47
C ALA A 104 -0.60 -3.08 -0.38
N LEU A 105 -1.91 -2.91 -0.11
CA LEU A 105 -2.75 -1.91 -0.79
C LEU A 105 -2.24 -0.48 -0.58
N GLU A 106 -1.77 -0.19 0.63
CA GLU A 106 -1.20 1.09 0.98
C GLU A 106 0.13 1.36 0.25
N LEU A 107 1.03 0.37 0.21
CA LEU A 107 2.32 0.51 -0.48
C LEU A 107 2.18 0.69 -1.99
N ILE A 108 1.19 0.05 -2.64
CA ILE A 108 0.88 0.28 -4.05
C ILE A 108 0.57 1.77 -4.31
N VAL A 109 -0.26 2.37 -3.47
CA VAL A 109 -0.70 3.76 -3.64
C VAL A 109 0.42 4.74 -3.27
N LEU A 110 1.15 4.49 -2.19
CA LEU A 110 2.28 5.34 -1.82
C LEU A 110 3.37 5.31 -2.89
N ASN A 111 3.65 4.15 -3.50
CA ASN A 111 4.61 4.08 -4.61
C ASN A 111 4.13 4.89 -5.82
N ALA A 112 2.86 4.77 -6.18
CA ALA A 112 2.24 5.58 -7.22
C ALA A 112 2.29 7.08 -6.91
N PHE A 113 2.12 7.48 -5.64
CA PHE A 113 2.23 8.88 -5.21
C PHE A 113 3.64 9.43 -5.40
N VAL A 114 4.67 8.67 -5.02
CA VAL A 114 6.07 9.06 -5.21
C VAL A 114 6.39 9.23 -6.69
N GLU A 115 6.00 8.29 -7.53
CA GLU A 115 6.21 8.37 -8.99
C GLU A 115 5.56 9.63 -9.59
N GLU A 116 4.29 9.88 -9.26
CA GLU A 116 3.57 11.07 -9.73
C GLU A 116 4.16 12.38 -9.20
N SER A 117 4.67 12.38 -7.97
CA SER A 117 5.28 13.57 -7.36
C SER A 117 6.63 13.91 -8.00
N CYS A 118 7.42 12.91 -8.40
CA CYS A 118 8.67 13.11 -9.12
C CYS A 118 8.45 13.60 -10.56
N GLU A 119 7.40 13.11 -11.22
CA GLU A 119 7.03 13.53 -12.59
C GLU A 119 6.39 14.95 -12.61
N SER A 120 5.81 15.39 -11.50
CA SER A 120 5.15 16.70 -11.38
C SER A 120 6.15 17.83 -11.04
N SER A 121 6.83 18.36 -12.06
CA SER A 121 7.61 19.60 -11.93
C SER A 121 6.71 20.83 -11.79
N GLY A 122 6.23 21.11 -10.56
CA GLY A 122 5.56 22.36 -10.21
C GLY A 122 4.04 22.29 -10.03
N GLY A 123 3.59 22.63 -8.81
CA GLY A 123 2.20 22.95 -8.48
C GLY A 123 1.43 21.85 -7.75
N PHE A 124 1.01 22.14 -6.51
CA PHE A 124 0.01 21.35 -5.80
C PHE A 124 -1.30 21.43 -6.58
N SER A 125 -1.76 20.31 -7.14
CA SER A 125 -2.99 20.29 -7.91
C SER A 125 -3.88 19.16 -7.40
N ARG A 126 -5.19 19.43 -7.31
CA ARG A 126 -6.22 18.40 -7.04
C ARG A 126 -6.18 17.25 -8.05
N SER A 127 -5.51 17.45 -9.19
CA SER A 127 -5.17 16.39 -10.13
C SER A 127 -4.20 15.35 -9.56
N LEU A 128 -3.35 15.67 -8.57
CA LEU A 128 -2.39 14.73 -7.99
C LEU A 128 -3.09 13.55 -7.32
N LEU A 129 -4.16 13.81 -6.55
CA LEU A 129 -4.96 12.74 -5.93
C LEU A 129 -5.49 11.74 -6.99
N LEU A 130 -6.10 12.27 -8.05
CA LEU A 130 -6.63 11.44 -9.13
C LEU A 130 -5.52 10.73 -9.89
N ARG A 131 -4.44 11.44 -10.26
CA ARG A 131 -3.30 10.83 -10.96
C ARG A 131 -2.66 9.73 -10.13
N THR A 132 -2.45 9.96 -8.84
CA THR A 132 -1.99 8.92 -7.90
C THR A 132 -2.93 7.73 -7.87
N PHE A 133 -4.25 7.94 -7.82
CA PHE A 133 -5.21 6.84 -7.86
C PHE A 133 -5.17 6.08 -9.19
N LEU A 134 -5.10 6.77 -10.33
CA LEU A 134 -4.99 6.16 -11.65
C LEU A 134 -3.68 5.39 -11.81
N ARG A 135 -2.55 5.96 -11.36
CA ARG A 135 -1.25 5.31 -11.35
C ARG A 135 -1.23 4.09 -10.43
N ALA A 136 -1.93 4.14 -9.30
CA ALA A 136 -2.11 2.98 -8.44
C ALA A 136 -2.93 1.87 -9.12
N LEU A 137 -3.96 2.21 -9.89
CA LEU A 137 -4.67 1.24 -10.75
C LEU A 137 -3.75 0.67 -11.83
N ASP A 138 -2.94 1.51 -12.49
CA ASP A 138 -2.01 1.09 -13.53
C ASP A 138 -0.92 0.16 -12.95
N THR A 139 -0.44 0.41 -11.74
CA THR A 139 0.47 -0.51 -11.00
C THR A 139 -0.24 -1.80 -10.63
N ALA A 140 -1.44 -1.72 -10.04
CA ALA A 140 -2.22 -2.90 -9.64
C ALA A 140 -2.56 -3.80 -10.83
N SER A 141 -2.86 -3.20 -11.99
CA SER A 141 -3.22 -3.89 -13.23
C SER A 141 -2.13 -4.80 -13.80
N ARG A 142 -0.89 -4.60 -13.36
CA ARG A 142 0.31 -5.29 -13.86
C ARG A 142 0.92 -6.26 -12.83
N LEU A 143 0.33 -6.37 -11.64
CA LEU A 143 0.87 -7.22 -10.56
C LEU A 143 0.85 -8.72 -10.88
N ASP A 144 0.02 -9.16 -11.81
CA ASP A 144 -0.10 -10.56 -12.25
C ASP A 144 0.63 -10.84 -13.57
N GLU A 145 1.45 -9.90 -14.07
CA GLU A 145 2.18 -10.08 -15.32
C GLU A 145 3.25 -11.20 -15.23
N PRO A 146 3.46 -11.98 -16.31
CA PRO A 146 4.54 -12.95 -16.40
C PRO A 146 5.90 -12.29 -16.12
N GLY A 147 6.69 -12.88 -15.23
CA GLY A 147 7.95 -12.29 -14.76
C GLY A 147 7.83 -11.46 -13.47
N GLY A 148 6.64 -11.42 -12.86
CA GLY A 148 6.41 -10.86 -11.53
C GLY A 148 5.95 -9.40 -11.49
N GLY A 149 5.69 -8.80 -12.65
CA GLY A 149 5.16 -7.44 -12.77
C GLY A 149 6.07 -6.35 -12.19
N PRO A 150 5.52 -5.17 -11.87
CA PRO A 150 6.28 -4.09 -11.26
C PRO A 150 6.68 -4.42 -9.81
N VAL A 151 7.91 -4.06 -9.44
CA VAL A 151 8.36 -4.11 -8.04
C VAL A 151 7.86 -2.85 -7.32
N VAL A 152 6.97 -3.04 -6.34
CA VAL A 152 6.48 -1.96 -5.48
C VAL A 152 7.42 -1.83 -4.29
N MET A 153 8.21 -0.75 -4.28
CA MET A 153 9.22 -0.50 -3.25
C MET A 153 9.37 1.01 -3.02
N LEU A 154 9.29 1.41 -1.75
CA LEU A 154 9.42 2.80 -1.31
C LEU A 154 10.77 3.05 -0.63
N ASP A 155 11.32 4.24 -0.84
CA ASP A 155 12.45 4.73 -0.07
C ASP A 155 11.95 5.27 1.28
N ALA A 156 12.37 4.62 2.37
CA ALA A 156 12.04 5.03 3.73
C ALA A 156 13.20 5.75 4.43
N GLY A 157 14.35 5.91 3.76
CA GLY A 157 15.54 6.56 4.28
C GLY A 157 15.88 6.09 5.69
N ALA A 158 16.03 7.04 6.61
CA ALA A 158 16.39 6.78 8.01
C ALA A 158 15.37 5.94 8.80
N LEU A 159 14.14 5.74 8.30
CA LEU A 159 13.19 4.84 8.96
C LEU A 159 13.30 3.40 8.46
N GLY A 160 14.00 3.16 7.35
CA GLY A 160 14.11 1.85 6.71
C GLY A 160 15.31 1.79 5.78
N TYR A 161 15.07 1.68 4.47
CA TYR A 161 16.12 1.53 3.47
C TYR A 161 15.80 2.30 2.18
N ARG A 162 16.83 2.56 1.38
CA ARG A 162 16.72 3.11 0.02
C ARG A 162 16.55 2.00 -1.00
N ARG A 163 15.95 2.32 -2.15
CA ARG A 163 15.65 1.32 -3.20
C ARG A 163 16.87 0.46 -3.57
N GLU A 164 18.06 1.04 -3.72
CA GLU A 164 19.26 0.28 -4.08
C GLU A 164 19.71 -0.71 -3.00
N GLU A 165 19.43 -0.41 -1.74
CA GLU A 165 19.72 -1.29 -0.60
C GLU A 165 18.71 -2.44 -0.55
N GLY A 166 17.44 -2.14 -0.81
CA GLY A 166 16.36 -3.13 -0.88
C GLY A 166 16.62 -4.20 -1.94
N GLU A 167 17.01 -3.79 -3.15
CA GLU A 167 17.28 -4.70 -4.28
C GLU A 167 18.34 -5.77 -3.98
N ARG A 168 19.25 -5.51 -3.04
CA ARG A 168 20.24 -6.52 -2.58
C ARG A 168 19.59 -7.73 -1.92
N PHE A 169 18.35 -7.60 -1.45
CA PHE A 169 17.57 -8.64 -0.79
C PHE A 169 16.59 -9.36 -1.73
N ARG A 170 16.72 -9.19 -3.06
CA ARG A 170 15.84 -9.83 -4.05
C ARG A 170 15.69 -11.34 -3.86
N ALA A 171 16.76 -12.03 -3.43
CA ALA A 171 16.74 -13.45 -3.13
C ALA A 171 15.73 -13.85 -2.02
N CYS A 172 15.32 -12.92 -1.16
CA CYS A 172 14.36 -13.14 -0.08
C CYS A 172 12.89 -13.03 -0.53
N TRP A 173 12.61 -12.44 -1.70
CA TRP A 173 11.24 -12.06 -2.08
C TRP A 173 10.42 -13.21 -2.64
N GLY A 174 11.06 -14.30 -3.04
CA GLY A 174 10.46 -15.42 -3.76
C GLY A 174 10.86 -15.43 -5.24
N ALA A 175 10.60 -16.56 -5.91
CA ALA A 175 10.92 -16.73 -7.32
C ALA A 175 9.91 -16.05 -8.25
N GLU A 176 8.66 -15.88 -7.78
CA GLU A 176 7.55 -15.33 -8.56
C GLU A 176 6.89 -14.19 -7.80
N GLY A 177 6.42 -13.19 -8.57
CA GLY A 177 5.72 -12.03 -8.04
C GLY A 177 4.27 -12.31 -7.66
N PRO A 178 3.53 -11.28 -7.23
CA PRO A 178 3.95 -9.88 -7.18
C PRO A 178 4.99 -9.57 -6.11
N PHE A 179 5.80 -8.53 -6.37
CA PHE A 179 6.82 -8.05 -5.45
C PHE A 179 6.39 -6.73 -4.80
N ILE A 180 5.83 -6.82 -3.60
CA ILE A 180 5.47 -5.63 -2.80
C ILE A 180 6.30 -5.69 -1.52
N ILE A 181 7.34 -4.87 -1.45
CA ILE A 181 8.35 -4.99 -0.41
C ILE A 181 8.08 -4.00 0.72
N HIS A 182 8.13 -4.48 1.96
CA HIS A 182 7.86 -3.66 3.14
C HIS A 182 8.93 -2.56 3.27
N PRO A 183 8.57 -1.27 3.44
CA PRO A 183 9.51 -0.14 3.38
C PRO A 183 10.57 -0.12 4.49
N ILE A 184 10.35 -0.87 5.56
CA ILE A 184 11.25 -0.98 6.71
C ILE A 184 12.01 -2.31 6.72
N ASP A 185 11.46 -3.36 6.09
CA ASP A 185 12.07 -4.70 6.07
C ASP A 185 12.28 -5.12 4.61
N PRO A 186 13.49 -4.93 4.05
CA PRO A 186 13.78 -5.21 2.64
C PRO A 186 13.69 -6.70 2.33
N THR A 187 13.55 -7.58 3.32
CA THR A 187 13.41 -9.03 3.11
C THR A 187 11.95 -9.47 3.06
N CYS A 188 11.03 -8.57 3.43
CA CYS A 188 9.62 -8.90 3.58
C CYS A 188 8.83 -8.51 2.32
N ASN A 189 8.49 -9.51 1.51
CA ASN A 189 7.47 -9.36 0.47
C ASN A 189 6.07 -9.50 1.10
N VAL A 190 5.38 -8.38 1.32
CA VAL A 190 4.04 -8.36 1.93
C VAL A 190 2.96 -8.92 0.99
N ALA A 191 3.30 -9.16 -0.28
CA ALA A 191 2.40 -9.79 -1.23
C ALA A 191 2.31 -11.31 -1.09
N ARG A 192 3.11 -11.92 -0.22
CA ARG A 192 3.07 -13.37 0.03
C ARG A 192 2.24 -13.67 1.27
N ALA A 193 1.51 -14.79 1.24
CA ALA A 193 0.81 -15.27 2.41
C ALA A 193 1.82 -15.65 3.51
N LEU A 194 1.51 -15.31 4.76
CA LEU A 194 2.23 -15.86 5.91
C LEU A 194 2.03 -17.39 5.89
N ASN A 195 3.09 -18.17 6.15
CA ASN A 195 3.14 -19.64 6.15
C ASN A 195 2.15 -20.34 7.13
N ASN A 196 1.12 -19.65 7.60
CA ASN A 196 0.16 -20.08 8.61
C ASN A 196 -1.10 -20.68 7.96
N GLY A 197 -0.99 -21.24 6.74
CA GLY A 197 -2.12 -21.86 6.03
C GLY A 197 -3.16 -20.87 5.48
N ARG A 198 -2.84 -19.57 5.37
CA ARG A 198 -3.69 -18.62 4.65
C ARG A 198 -3.52 -18.84 3.15
N GLN A 199 -4.64 -19.06 2.46
CA GLN A 199 -4.72 -19.18 1.00
C GLN A 199 -4.03 -17.99 0.32
N ASP A 200 -3.33 -18.24 -0.79
CA ASP A 200 -2.67 -17.21 -1.58
C ASP A 200 -3.63 -16.04 -1.86
N TRP A 201 -3.07 -14.84 -1.77
CA TRP A 201 -3.80 -13.61 -2.02
C TRP A 201 -4.17 -13.54 -3.51
N ASP A 202 -5.44 -13.19 -3.79
CA ASP A 202 -5.98 -13.17 -5.15
C ASP A 202 -5.58 -11.88 -5.89
N TRP A 203 -4.30 -11.81 -6.28
CA TRP A 203 -3.71 -10.68 -6.98
C TRP A 203 -4.21 -10.56 -8.43
N SER A 204 -4.53 -11.69 -9.08
CA SER A 204 -5.05 -11.70 -10.45
C SER A 204 -6.43 -11.05 -10.53
N THR A 205 -7.30 -11.29 -9.54
CA THR A 205 -8.58 -10.58 -9.48
C THR A 205 -8.38 -9.09 -9.24
N LEU A 206 -7.46 -8.68 -8.37
CA LEU A 206 -7.15 -7.25 -8.19
C LEU A 206 -6.67 -6.62 -9.52
N ALA A 207 -5.75 -7.27 -10.23
CA ALA A 207 -5.20 -6.76 -11.47
C ALA A 207 -6.26 -6.64 -12.57
N ARG A 208 -7.10 -7.66 -12.74
CA ARG A 208 -8.24 -7.63 -13.66
C ARG A 208 -9.20 -6.49 -13.33
N GLU A 209 -9.62 -6.36 -12.08
CA GLU A 209 -10.57 -5.33 -11.69
C GLU A 209 -9.97 -3.92 -11.75
N ALA A 210 -8.66 -3.77 -11.57
CA ALA A 210 -7.96 -2.52 -11.80
C ALA A 210 -8.01 -2.11 -13.28
N ARG A 211 -7.81 -3.05 -14.22
CA ARG A 211 -7.97 -2.80 -15.67
C ARG A 211 -9.39 -2.39 -16.02
N GLU A 212 -10.38 -3.10 -15.49
CA GLU A 212 -11.80 -2.79 -15.72
C GLU A 212 -12.18 -1.42 -15.17
N LEU A 213 -11.77 -1.09 -13.94
CA LEU A 213 -12.04 0.22 -13.36
C LEU A 213 -11.33 1.33 -14.16
N ARG A 214 -10.08 1.11 -14.58
CA ARG A 214 -9.34 2.05 -15.42
C ARG A 214 -10.04 2.30 -16.75
N HIS A 215 -10.54 1.24 -17.39
CA HIS A 215 -11.34 1.33 -18.61
C HIS A 215 -12.66 2.08 -18.37
N CYS A 216 -13.36 1.81 -17.27
CA CYS A 216 -14.58 2.51 -16.90
C CYS A 216 -14.33 4.01 -16.69
N ILE A 217 -13.25 4.37 -15.98
CA ILE A 217 -12.89 5.77 -15.75
C ILE A 217 -12.56 6.47 -17.08
N ARG A 218 -12.01 5.77 -18.07
CA ARG A 218 -11.66 6.40 -19.34
C ARG A 218 -12.85 6.57 -20.29
N ASN A 219 -13.78 5.61 -20.29
CA ASN A 219 -14.74 5.45 -21.39
C ASN A 219 -16.21 5.58 -20.99
N ARG A 220 -16.52 5.67 -19.69
CA ARG A 220 -17.91 5.77 -19.21
C ARG A 220 -18.20 7.14 -18.64
N SER A 221 -19.48 7.50 -18.65
CA SER A 221 -19.95 8.69 -17.97
C SER A 221 -19.76 8.58 -16.46
N LEU A 222 -19.69 9.71 -15.78
CA LEU A 222 -19.60 9.74 -14.32
C LEU A 222 -20.78 9.02 -13.65
N ARG A 223 -21.98 9.13 -14.22
CA ARG A 223 -23.18 8.44 -13.72
C ARG A 223 -22.98 6.93 -13.73
N GLU A 224 -22.50 6.38 -14.84
CA GLU A 224 -22.20 4.94 -14.96
C GLU A 224 -21.04 4.54 -14.04
N LEU A 225 -20.04 5.39 -13.83
CA LEU A 225 -18.97 5.14 -12.87
C LEU A 225 -19.51 5.05 -11.43
N LEU A 226 -20.42 5.94 -11.03
CA LEU A 226 -20.95 5.98 -9.66
C LEU A 226 -22.02 4.90 -9.41
N LEU A 227 -22.83 4.55 -10.40
CA LEU A 227 -23.94 3.60 -10.21
C LEU A 227 -23.55 2.16 -10.52
N ASP A 228 -22.71 1.95 -11.54
CA ASP A 228 -22.53 0.62 -12.16
C ASP A 228 -21.11 0.05 -11.96
N SER A 229 -20.15 0.86 -11.49
CA SER A 229 -18.78 0.39 -11.25
C SER A 229 -18.54 -0.10 -9.81
N THR A 230 -17.47 -0.87 -9.64
CA THR A 230 -16.98 -1.28 -8.32
C THR A 230 -16.50 -0.11 -7.47
N LEU A 231 -16.04 0.99 -8.08
CA LEU A 231 -15.65 2.20 -7.35
C LEU A 231 -16.87 2.89 -6.73
N GLY A 232 -17.94 3.09 -7.50
CA GLY A 232 -19.18 3.68 -7.02
C GLY A 232 -19.75 2.94 -5.81
N ARG A 233 -19.72 1.59 -5.87
CA ARG A 233 -20.08 0.69 -4.76
C ARG A 233 -19.19 0.86 -3.54
N GLY A 234 -17.86 0.93 -3.74
CA GLY A 234 -16.92 1.18 -2.64
C GLY A 234 -17.11 2.53 -1.94
N LEU A 235 -17.67 3.51 -2.66
CA LEU A 235 -18.03 4.82 -2.13
C LEU A 235 -19.45 4.85 -1.52
N ASN A 236 -20.35 3.97 -1.94
CA ASN A 236 -21.75 3.94 -1.52
C ASN A 236 -22.00 3.79 0.00
N PRO A 237 -21.27 2.96 0.78
CA PRO A 237 -21.46 2.93 2.24
C PRO A 237 -21.13 4.26 2.93
N TYR A 238 -20.40 5.14 2.24
CA TYR A 238 -20.17 6.52 2.68
C TYR A 238 -21.27 7.46 2.16
N PHE A 239 -21.82 7.25 0.96
CA PHE A 239 -22.94 8.06 0.43
C PHE A 239 -24.31 7.76 1.08
N ALA A 240 -24.61 6.50 1.39
CA ALA A 240 -25.93 6.06 1.83
C ALA A 240 -26.31 6.54 3.24
N ASN A 241 -25.33 6.75 4.13
CA ASN A 241 -25.59 7.21 5.49
C ASN A 241 -25.95 8.70 5.60
N GLU A 242 -25.65 9.52 4.59
CA GLU A 242 -25.83 10.99 4.69
C GLU A 242 -26.88 11.56 3.74
N LEU A 243 -27.27 10.84 2.67
CA LEU A 243 -28.52 11.14 1.96
C LEU A 243 -29.77 10.88 2.81
N LEU A 244 -29.66 10.03 3.85
CA LEU A 244 -30.72 9.74 4.81
C LEU A 244 -30.64 10.55 6.11
N SER A 245 -29.53 11.26 6.37
CA SER A 245 -29.35 12.07 7.59
C SER A 245 -29.03 13.52 7.25
N GLN A 246 -30.07 14.35 7.18
CA GLN A 246 -29.93 15.80 7.20
C GLN A 246 -29.26 16.23 8.54
N GLY A 247 -28.16 17.00 8.49
CA GLY A 247 -27.74 17.87 9.61
C GLY A 247 -26.50 17.46 10.43
N ILE A 248 -25.31 17.85 9.94
CA ILE A 248 -24.07 18.23 10.63
C ILE A 248 -23.43 17.26 11.66
N ALA A 249 -22.26 16.69 11.30
CA ALA A 249 -20.97 16.71 12.03
C ALA A 249 -20.14 15.41 11.93
N THR A 250 -19.45 15.16 10.80
CA THR A 250 -18.11 14.50 10.78
C THR A 250 -17.30 14.96 9.55
N GLY A 251 -16.80 16.19 9.60
CA GLY A 251 -16.36 16.96 8.42
C GLY A 251 -15.08 16.55 7.68
N VAL A 252 -14.33 15.53 8.11
CA VAL A 252 -13.03 15.23 7.48
C VAL A 252 -13.12 14.14 6.40
N MET A 253 -14.04 13.19 6.52
CA MET A 253 -14.23 12.13 5.51
C MET A 253 -15.06 12.63 4.32
N TRP A 254 -16.04 13.48 4.61
CA TRP A 254 -16.93 14.13 3.64
C TRP A 254 -16.22 15.14 2.76
N ALA A 255 -15.36 15.98 3.34
CA ALA A 255 -14.53 16.87 2.55
C ALA A 255 -13.64 16.08 1.58
N VAL A 256 -13.15 14.89 1.96
CA VAL A 256 -12.30 14.05 1.11
C VAL A 256 -13.12 13.39 0.01
N VAL A 257 -14.26 12.76 0.29
CA VAL A 257 -15.10 12.14 -0.74
C VAL A 257 -15.65 13.20 -1.69
N VAL A 258 -16.11 14.34 -1.18
CA VAL A 258 -16.56 15.47 -2.02
C VAL A 258 -15.39 16.05 -2.81
N VAL A 259 -14.21 16.22 -2.25
CA VAL A 259 -13.03 16.69 -3.02
C VAL A 259 -12.56 15.65 -4.04
N VAL A 260 -12.62 14.35 -3.75
CA VAL A 260 -12.31 13.25 -4.67
C VAL A 260 -13.32 13.22 -5.81
N VAL A 261 -14.62 13.30 -5.50
CA VAL A 261 -15.72 13.29 -6.47
C VAL A 261 -15.69 14.57 -7.29
N VAL A 262 -15.46 15.74 -6.68
CA VAL A 262 -15.31 17.02 -7.39
C VAL A 262 -14.02 17.07 -8.20
N ALA A 263 -12.93 16.45 -7.75
CA ALA A 263 -11.68 16.32 -8.53
C ALA A 263 -11.84 15.34 -9.69
N LEU A 264 -12.54 14.22 -9.49
CA LEU A 264 -12.96 13.31 -10.55
C LEU A 264 -13.86 14.05 -11.54
N MET A 265 -14.91 14.74 -11.07
CA MET A 265 -15.84 15.54 -11.89
C MET A 265 -15.08 16.56 -12.75
N ARG A 266 -14.18 17.35 -12.15
CA ARG A 266 -13.41 18.36 -12.90
C ARG A 266 -12.38 17.75 -13.84
N ALA A 267 -11.72 16.66 -13.45
CA ALA A 267 -10.75 15.99 -14.30
C ALA A 267 -11.41 15.35 -15.54
N PHE A 268 -12.57 14.73 -15.36
CA PHE A 268 -13.39 14.22 -16.47
C PHE A 268 -13.84 15.33 -17.41
N GLU A 269 -14.30 16.47 -16.87
CA GLU A 269 -14.67 17.64 -17.67
C GLU A 269 -13.47 18.20 -18.47
N THR A 270 -12.28 18.24 -17.87
CA THR A 270 -11.07 18.70 -18.58
C THR A 270 -10.52 17.69 -19.59
N HIS A 271 -10.60 16.38 -19.34
CA HIS A 271 -10.14 15.36 -20.29
C HIS A 271 -11.08 15.21 -21.49
N ALA A 272 -12.40 15.37 -21.28
CA ALA A 272 -13.39 15.43 -22.34
C ALA A 272 -13.26 16.68 -23.24
N ALA A 273 -12.57 17.74 -22.76
CA ALA A 273 -12.31 18.95 -23.52
C ALA A 273 -10.99 18.90 -24.33
N THR A 274 -10.16 17.88 -24.14
CA THR A 274 -8.85 17.70 -24.79
C THR A 274 -8.76 16.48 -25.73
N LEU A 275 -9.89 15.80 -25.97
CA LEU A 275 -10.07 14.77 -27.00
C LEU A 275 -11.09 15.28 -28.02
#